data_AF-A0A077X532-F1
#
_entry.id   AF-A0A077X532-F1
#
_cell.length_a   1.000
_cell.length_b   1.000
_cell.length_c   1.000
_cell.angle_alpha   90.00
_cell.angle_beta   90.00
_cell.angle_gamma   90.00
#
_symmetry.space_group_name_H-M   'P 1'
#
loop_
_entity.id
_entity.type
_entity.pdbx_description
1 polymer ?
#
loop_
_entity_poly.entity_id
_entity_poly.type
_entity_poly.pdbx_seq_one_letter_code
_entity_poly.pdbx_strand_id
1 'polypeptide(L)'
;MNNLGSLQQPAGLEQHQMPRQQPFQQSTGPAALAANDRPIISQNNIEDDSDSESKPEKRSGRRKIKIEFIEDKSRRHITFSKRKAGIMKKAYELSTLTGTQVLLLVVSETGLVYTFTTPKLQPLVTKPEGKNLIQACLNAPDPVAEGGPSSSVTPVGSLKPHDTK
;
A
#
# COMPACT_ATOMS: atom_id res chain seq x y z
N MET A 1 -22.21 -74.76 -32.06
CA MET A 1 -22.11 -74.33 -30.65
C MET A 1 -21.40 -72.96 -30.66
N ASN A 2 -22.01 -71.91 -31.23
CA ASN A 2 -23.02 -71.01 -30.64
C ASN A 2 -22.42 -70.36 -29.37
N ASN A 3 -22.24 -69.04 -29.24
CA ASN A 3 -23.23 -67.99 -29.48
C ASN A 3 -22.60 -66.58 -29.57
N LEU A 4 -23.32 -65.68 -30.26
CA LEU A 4 -23.16 -64.22 -30.38
C LEU A 4 -23.86 -63.47 -29.22
N GLY A 5 -23.46 -62.21 -29.01
CA GLY A 5 -24.19 -61.18 -28.23
C GLY A 5 -23.64 -60.97 -26.81
N SER A 6 -23.56 -59.78 -26.23
CA SER A 6 -24.24 -58.52 -26.53
C SER A 6 -23.50 -57.29 -25.99
N LEU A 7 -23.54 -56.24 -26.81
CA LEU A 7 -23.63 -54.82 -26.50
C LEU A 7 -24.18 -54.46 -25.10
N GLN A 8 -23.47 -53.58 -24.36
CA GLN A 8 -24.10 -52.61 -23.46
C GLN A 8 -23.17 -51.41 -23.19
N GLN A 9 -23.62 -50.21 -23.59
CA GLN A 9 -23.09 -48.92 -23.12
C GLN A 9 -23.75 -48.55 -21.78
N PRO A 10 -23.14 -47.65 -20.99
CA PRO A 10 -23.94 -46.69 -20.24
C PRO A 10 -23.54 -45.22 -20.53
N ALA A 11 -24.60 -44.46 -20.81
CA ALA A 11 -24.95 -43.08 -20.43
C ALA A 11 -23.87 -42.11 -19.91
N GLY A 12 -23.91 -40.89 -20.45
CA GLY A 12 -23.10 -39.74 -20.03
C GLY A 12 -23.60 -39.00 -18.79
N LEU A 13 -23.28 -37.69 -18.76
CA LEU A 13 -23.44 -36.66 -17.70
C LEU A 13 -22.21 -36.63 -16.75
N GLU A 14 -21.46 -35.54 -16.57
CA GLU A 14 -21.88 -34.14 -16.41
C GLU A 14 -20.71 -33.19 -16.74
N GLN A 15 -20.92 -32.24 -17.65
CA GLN A 15 -19.98 -31.14 -17.89
C GLN A 15 -20.08 -30.15 -16.72
N HIS A 16 -18.98 -29.94 -16.00
CA HIS A 16 -18.89 -28.89 -15.00
C HIS A 16 -18.97 -27.51 -15.67
N GLN A 17 -20.16 -26.92 -15.58
CA GLN A 17 -20.44 -25.55 -15.97
C GLN A 17 -19.92 -24.60 -14.87
N MET A 18 -18.99 -23.72 -15.22
CA MET A 18 -18.59 -22.59 -14.38
C MET A 18 -19.82 -21.71 -14.05
N PRO A 19 -19.99 -21.22 -12.82
CA PRO A 19 -21.13 -20.38 -12.47
C PRO A 19 -21.07 -19.04 -13.21
N ARG A 20 -22.16 -18.73 -13.92
CA ARG A 20 -22.45 -17.41 -14.49
C ARG A 20 -22.44 -16.37 -13.37
N GLN A 21 -21.56 -15.37 -13.47
CA GLN A 21 -21.66 -14.16 -12.65
C GLN A 21 -22.93 -13.38 -13.05
N GLN A 22 -23.77 -13.05 -12.07
CA GLN A 22 -24.89 -12.13 -12.28
C GLN A 22 -24.37 -10.69 -12.30
N PRO A 23 -24.90 -9.82 -13.17
CA PRO A 23 -24.62 -8.39 -13.10
C PRO A 23 -25.27 -7.79 -11.84
N PHE A 24 -24.46 -7.04 -11.09
CA PHE A 24 -24.84 -6.25 -9.93
C PHE A 24 -25.94 -5.26 -10.31
N GLN A 25 -27.15 -5.44 -9.76
CA GLN A 25 -28.23 -4.46 -9.91
C GLN A 25 -27.93 -3.23 -9.07
N GLN A 26 -27.76 -2.09 -9.73
CA GLN A 26 -27.62 -0.79 -9.09
C GLN A 26 -29.02 -0.26 -8.76
N SER A 27 -29.34 -0.16 -7.48
CA SER A 27 -30.59 0.44 -7.00
C SER A 27 -30.57 1.95 -7.23
N THR A 28 -31.22 2.42 -8.30
CA THR A 28 -31.61 3.82 -8.47
C THR A 28 -32.96 4.02 -7.78
N GLY A 29 -32.98 4.79 -6.69
CA GLY A 29 -34.23 5.20 -6.03
C GLY A 29 -35.04 6.17 -6.89
N PRO A 30 -36.38 6.20 -6.77
CA PRO A 30 -37.23 7.03 -7.60
C PRO A 30 -37.34 8.46 -7.06
N ALA A 31 -37.30 9.42 -7.98
CA ALA A 31 -37.72 10.79 -7.76
C ALA A 31 -39.21 10.92 -8.13
N ALA A 32 -40.05 11.45 -7.23
CA ALA A 32 -41.28 12.16 -7.58
C ALA A 32 -41.92 12.89 -6.37
N LEU A 33 -42.02 14.22 -6.50
CA LEU A 33 -43.21 15.08 -6.30
C LEU A 33 -43.97 15.06 -4.95
N ALA A 34 -44.03 16.22 -4.28
CA ALA A 34 -45.29 16.85 -3.83
C ALA A 34 -45.04 18.25 -3.23
N ALA A 35 -45.68 19.26 -3.81
CA ALA A 35 -45.95 20.54 -3.17
C ALA A 35 -47.12 20.38 -2.18
N ASN A 36 -47.14 21.16 -1.09
CA ASN A 36 -48.37 21.74 -0.54
C ASN A 36 -48.08 22.79 0.54
N ASP A 37 -48.98 23.78 0.55
CA ASP A 37 -49.06 24.99 1.33
C ASP A 37 -49.19 24.83 2.86
N ARG A 38 -48.89 25.95 3.53
CA ARG A 38 -48.83 26.24 4.98
C ARG A 38 -50.10 25.87 5.80
N PRO A 39 -50.01 25.96 7.14
CA PRO A 39 -50.65 27.12 7.78
C PRO A 39 -49.79 27.83 8.85
N ILE A 40 -50.19 29.07 9.09
CA ILE A 40 -49.67 30.06 10.05
C ILE A 40 -50.05 29.64 11.49
N ILE A 41 -49.07 29.63 12.41
CA ILE A 41 -49.30 29.80 13.85
C ILE A 41 -48.35 30.88 14.37
N SER A 42 -48.94 31.85 15.04
CA SER A 42 -48.34 33.06 15.59
C SER A 42 -47.47 32.82 16.82
N GLN A 43 -46.38 33.59 16.89
CA GLN A 43 -45.74 34.23 18.05
C GLN A 43 -45.47 33.41 19.32
N ASN A 44 -44.18 33.30 19.69
CA ASN A 44 -43.66 33.79 20.97
C ASN A 44 -42.12 33.93 20.94
N ASN A 45 -41.64 35.07 21.44
CA ASN A 45 -40.25 35.48 21.58
C ASN A 45 -39.47 34.62 22.59
N ILE A 46 -38.23 34.24 22.27
CA ILE A 46 -37.10 34.18 23.21
C ILE A 46 -35.85 34.60 22.43
N GLU A 47 -35.39 35.82 22.69
CA GLU A 47 -34.05 36.29 22.35
C GLU A 47 -33.12 36.00 23.55
N ASP A 48 -31.83 35.80 23.25
CA ASP A 48 -30.67 35.87 24.15
C ASP A 48 -30.30 34.62 24.99
N ASP A 49 -29.27 33.87 24.55
CA ASP A 49 -27.96 33.79 25.24
C ASP A 49 -27.05 32.71 24.60
N SER A 50 -25.80 33.09 24.29
CA SER A 50 -24.61 32.28 24.01
C SER A 50 -24.51 31.43 22.73
N ASP A 51 -24.35 32.11 21.58
CA ASP A 51 -23.72 31.51 20.40
C ASP A 51 -22.18 31.52 20.55
N SER A 52 -21.62 30.44 21.08
CA SER A 52 -20.19 30.14 20.92
C SER A 52 -20.01 29.24 19.70
N GLU A 53 -20.19 29.84 18.52
CA GLU A 53 -19.88 29.24 17.23
C GLU A 53 -18.35 29.03 17.15
N SER A 54 -17.87 27.93 17.71
CA SER A 54 -16.49 27.47 17.52
C SER A 54 -16.31 27.08 16.06
N LYS A 55 -16.00 28.07 15.22
CA LYS A 55 -15.63 27.90 13.81
C LYS A 55 -14.64 26.74 13.72
N PRO A 56 -14.88 25.72 12.87
CA PRO A 56 -13.92 24.64 12.69
C PRO A 56 -12.63 25.26 12.18
N GLU A 57 -11.59 25.26 13.03
CA GLU A 57 -10.29 25.81 12.69
C GLU A 57 -9.88 25.25 11.33
N LYS A 58 -9.64 26.16 10.37
CA LYS A 58 -9.17 25.83 9.03
C LYS A 58 -8.00 24.86 9.17
N ARG A 59 -8.19 23.62 8.71
CA ARG A 59 -7.13 22.62 8.69
C ARG A 59 -5.92 23.23 8.00
N SER A 60 -4.87 23.49 8.78
CA SER A 60 -3.63 24.04 8.26
C SER A 60 -3.14 23.15 7.11
N GLY A 61 -2.83 23.77 5.97
CA GLY A 61 -2.40 23.07 4.76
C GLY A 61 -1.12 22.25 4.94
N ARG A 62 -0.63 21.66 3.85
CA ARG A 62 0.61 20.86 3.86
C ARG A 62 1.79 21.72 4.35
N ARG A 63 2.33 21.41 5.52
CA ARG A 63 3.53 22.05 6.08
C ARG A 63 4.80 21.35 5.62
N LYS A 64 5.88 22.10 5.42
CA LYS A 64 7.23 21.57 5.14
C LYS A 64 7.80 20.92 6.41
N ILE A 65 8.49 19.79 6.25
CA ILE A 65 9.20 19.09 7.33
C ILE A 65 10.64 18.77 6.89
N LYS A 66 11.55 18.56 7.84
CA LYS A 66 12.92 18.10 7.57
C LYS A 66 12.91 16.64 7.07
N ILE A 67 13.93 16.25 6.30
CA ILE A 67 14.15 14.86 5.85
C ILE A 67 15.13 14.20 6.82
N GLU A 68 14.62 13.88 7.99
CA GLU A 68 15.31 13.20 9.09
C GLU A 68 14.33 12.23 9.75
N PHE A 69 14.82 11.39 10.68
CA PHE A 69 13.94 10.49 11.43
C PHE A 69 12.93 11.28 12.26
N ILE A 70 11.64 10.90 12.18
CA ILE A 70 10.57 11.60 12.91
C ILE A 70 10.46 10.96 14.29
N GLU A 71 10.97 11.61 15.33
CA GLU A 71 10.98 11.03 16.69
C GLU A 71 9.58 10.75 17.24
N ASP A 72 8.63 11.67 17.01
CA ASP A 72 7.25 11.51 17.47
C ASP A 72 6.57 10.32 16.78
N LYS A 73 6.25 9.28 17.56
CA LYS A 73 5.70 8.01 17.07
C LYS A 73 4.39 8.18 16.30
N SER A 74 3.47 9.01 16.81
CA SER A 74 2.16 9.24 16.19
C SER A 74 2.31 9.92 14.82
N ARG A 75 3.10 11.00 14.75
CA ARG A 75 3.43 11.69 13.51
C ARG A 75 4.19 10.80 12.54
N ARG A 76 5.10 9.96 13.03
CA ARG A 76 5.85 9.01 12.20
C ARG A 76 4.91 7.97 11.59
N HIS A 77 3.98 7.41 12.35
CA HIS A 77 2.97 6.45 11.86
C HIS A 77 2.02 7.05 10.82
N ILE A 78 1.53 8.27 11.07
CA ILE A 78 0.70 8.99 10.10
C ILE A 78 1.50 9.27 8.82
N THR A 79 2.75 9.72 8.97
CA THR A 79 3.62 10.04 7.83
C THR A 79 3.95 8.80 7.03
N PHE A 80 4.31 7.69 7.68
CA PHE A 80 4.54 6.40 7.04
C PHE A 80 3.33 5.99 6.22
N SER A 81 2.13 6.02 6.82
CA SER A 81 0.89 5.61 6.15
C SER A 81 0.62 6.45 4.90
N LYS A 82 0.74 7.78 5.00
CA LYS A 82 0.52 8.70 3.87
C LYS A 82 1.59 8.57 2.79
N ARG A 83 2.88 8.50 3.17
CA ARG A 83 3.99 8.38 2.20
C ARG A 83 3.97 7.03 1.50
N LYS A 84 3.74 5.95 2.24
CA LYS A 84 3.57 4.59 1.69
C LYS A 84 2.47 4.57 0.63
N ALA A 85 1.30 5.14 0.92
CA ALA A 85 0.22 5.22 -0.07
C ALA A 85 0.63 6.03 -1.31
N GLY A 86 1.27 7.18 -1.11
CA GLY A 86 1.73 8.04 -2.20
C GLY A 86 2.78 7.39 -3.11
N ILE A 87 3.82 6.78 -2.52
CA ILE A 87 4.89 6.11 -3.29
C ILE A 87 4.37 4.87 -4.01
N MET A 88 3.45 4.10 -3.40
CA MET A 88 2.81 2.95 -4.05
C MET A 88 2.00 3.39 -5.29
N LYS A 89 1.22 4.48 -5.17
CA LYS A 89 0.50 5.06 -6.30
C LYS A 89 1.46 5.52 -7.41
N LYS A 90 2.59 6.13 -7.04
CA LYS A 90 3.60 6.58 -8.02
C LYS A 90 4.28 5.41 -8.73
N ALA A 91 4.56 4.31 -8.03
CA ALA A 91 5.13 3.11 -8.65
C ALA A 91 4.16 2.50 -9.67
N TYR A 92 2.86 2.45 -9.35
CA TYR A 92 1.81 2.02 -10.27
C TYR A 92 1.67 2.95 -11.49
N GLU A 93 1.61 4.27 -11.28
CA GLU A 93 1.54 5.25 -12.37
C GLU A 93 2.74 5.10 -13.31
N LEU A 94 3.96 5.00 -12.75
CA LEU A 94 5.19 4.86 -13.54
C LEU A 94 5.17 3.59 -14.40
N SER A 95 4.89 2.43 -13.80
CA SER A 95 4.88 1.17 -14.56
C SER A 95 3.80 1.18 -15.65
N THR A 96 2.66 1.81 -15.37
CA THR A 96 1.53 1.86 -16.31
C THR A 96 1.82 2.80 -17.48
N LEU A 97 2.34 4.00 -17.20
CA LEU A 97 2.58 5.01 -18.22
C LEU A 97 3.75 4.64 -19.14
N THR A 98 4.73 3.89 -18.64
CA THR A 98 5.99 3.63 -19.36
C THR A 98 6.17 2.18 -19.78
N GLY A 99 5.34 1.26 -19.28
CA GLY A 99 5.50 -0.18 -19.51
C GLY A 99 6.76 -0.79 -18.87
N THR A 100 7.43 -0.06 -17.96
CA THR A 100 8.65 -0.52 -17.30
C THR A 100 8.37 -1.52 -16.18
N GLN A 101 9.33 -2.40 -15.90
CA GLN A 101 9.26 -3.30 -14.75
C GLN A 101 9.69 -2.56 -13.47
N VAL A 102 8.82 -2.54 -12.47
CA VAL A 102 9.05 -1.89 -11.18
C VAL A 102 8.83 -2.88 -10.04
N LEU A 103 9.71 -2.81 -9.02
CA LEU A 103 9.57 -3.46 -7.73
C LEU A 103 9.78 -2.40 -6.64
N LEU A 104 8.84 -2.34 -5.70
CA LEU A 104 8.91 -1.50 -4.50
C LEU A 104 8.56 -2.37 -3.30
N LEU A 105 9.40 -2.35 -2.28
CA LEU A 105 9.22 -3.04 -1.00
C LEU A 105 9.36 -2.01 0.13
N VAL A 106 8.40 -2.01 1.05
CA VAL A 106 8.39 -1.13 2.23
C VAL A 106 8.05 -1.96 3.45
N VAL A 107 8.91 -1.95 4.47
CA VAL A 107 8.65 -2.65 5.74
C VAL A 107 8.25 -1.64 6.80
N SER A 108 7.18 -1.91 7.55
CA SER A 108 6.80 -1.08 8.70
C SER A 108 7.67 -1.39 9.93
N GLU A 109 7.62 -0.52 10.93
CA GLU A 109 8.21 -0.80 12.26
C GLU A 109 7.66 -2.08 12.92
N THR A 110 6.46 -2.50 12.52
CA THR A 110 5.82 -3.74 13.02
C THR A 110 6.24 -4.97 12.20
N GLY A 111 7.17 -4.84 11.26
CA GLY A 111 7.63 -5.93 10.40
C GLY A 111 6.68 -6.29 9.25
N LEU A 112 5.62 -5.51 8.99
CA LEU A 112 4.71 -5.77 7.87
C LEU A 112 5.36 -5.32 6.57
N VAL A 113 5.44 -6.24 5.61
CA VAL A 113 6.00 -6.00 4.28
C VAL A 113 4.89 -5.60 3.32
N TYR A 114 4.98 -4.39 2.77
CA TYR A 114 4.10 -3.89 1.73
C TYR A 114 4.87 -3.86 0.40
N THR A 115 4.26 -4.41 -0.65
CA THR A 115 4.92 -4.55 -1.94
C THR A 115 4.07 -4.02 -3.08
N PHE A 116 4.72 -3.37 -4.04
CA PHE A 116 4.20 -3.17 -5.39
C PHE A 116 5.17 -3.84 -6.37
N THR A 117 4.65 -4.69 -7.25
CA THR A 117 5.48 -5.41 -8.23
C THR A 117 4.76 -5.51 -9.55
N THR A 118 5.52 -5.35 -10.63
CA THR A 118 5.06 -5.69 -11.98
C THR A 118 5.17 -7.21 -12.25
N PRO A 119 4.43 -7.78 -13.23
CA PRO A 119 4.29 -9.23 -13.39
C PRO A 119 5.61 -10.02 -13.48
N LYS A 120 6.62 -9.49 -14.19
CA LYS A 120 7.93 -10.17 -14.32
C LYS A 120 8.71 -10.22 -13.00
N LEU A 121 8.47 -9.28 -12.09
CA LEU A 121 9.17 -9.18 -10.80
C LEU A 121 8.37 -9.79 -9.64
N GLN A 122 7.10 -10.11 -9.85
CA GLN A 122 6.23 -10.74 -8.86
C GLN A 122 6.82 -12.02 -8.22
N PRO A 123 7.54 -12.89 -8.95
CA PRO A 123 8.18 -14.07 -8.36
C PRO A 123 9.11 -13.77 -7.18
N LEU A 124 9.74 -12.58 -7.13
CA LEU A 124 10.66 -12.19 -6.06
C LEU A 124 9.96 -12.06 -4.70
N VAL A 125 8.65 -11.80 -4.68
CA VAL A 125 7.89 -11.65 -3.42
C VAL A 125 6.88 -12.79 -3.21
N THR A 126 6.59 -13.60 -4.23
CA THR A 126 5.63 -14.70 -4.14
C THR A 126 6.28 -16.07 -3.99
N LYS A 127 7.40 -16.32 -4.69
CA LYS A 127 8.09 -17.62 -4.63
C LYS A 127 8.90 -17.76 -3.33
N PRO A 128 9.09 -19.00 -2.84
CA PRO A 128 9.85 -19.25 -1.61
C PRO A 128 11.28 -18.72 -1.67
N GLU A 129 11.97 -18.89 -2.80
CA GLU A 129 13.35 -18.42 -2.99
C GLU A 129 13.50 -16.91 -2.73
N GLY A 130 12.64 -16.10 -3.35
CA GLY A 130 12.65 -14.65 -3.15
C GLY A 130 12.22 -14.23 -1.75
N LYS A 131 11.20 -14.89 -1.18
CA LYS A 131 10.75 -14.64 0.21
C LYS A 131 11.85 -14.94 1.23
N ASN A 132 12.58 -16.05 1.06
CA ASN A 132 13.66 -16.44 1.94
C ASN A 132 14.80 -15.42 1.88
N LEU A 133 15.14 -14.92 0.69
CA LEU A 133 16.14 -13.87 0.53
C LEU A 133 15.72 -12.58 1.25
N ILE A 134 14.48 -12.13 1.04
CA ILE A 134 13.94 -10.94 1.72
C ILE A 134 14.00 -11.12 3.24
N GLN A 135 13.56 -12.29 3.75
CA GLN A 135 13.55 -12.58 5.17
C GLN A 135 14.97 -12.63 5.76
N ALA A 136 15.94 -13.23 5.05
CA ALA A 136 17.33 -13.25 5.49
C ALA A 136 17.90 -11.83 5.61
N CYS A 137 17.60 -10.94 4.67
CA CYS A 137 18.02 -9.55 4.73
C CYS A 137 17.38 -8.78 5.90
N LEU A 138 16.10 -9.02 6.20
CA LEU A 138 15.39 -8.32 7.28
C LEU A 138 15.75 -8.82 8.68
N ASN A 139 16.27 -10.03 8.79
CA ASN A 139 16.72 -10.61 10.06
C ASN A 139 18.21 -10.38 10.33
N ALA A 140 18.95 -9.81 9.38
CA ALA A 140 20.34 -9.46 9.60
C ALA A 140 20.44 -8.44 10.74
N PRO A 141 21.42 -8.57 11.65
CA PRO A 141 21.61 -7.59 12.71
C PRO A 141 21.88 -6.22 12.10
N ASP A 142 21.30 -5.18 12.69
CA ASP A 142 21.60 -3.81 12.30
C ASP A 142 23.11 -3.58 12.40
N PRO A 143 23.74 -2.92 11.40
CA PRO A 143 25.14 -2.58 11.51
C PRO A 143 25.32 -1.72 12.75
N VAL A 144 26.00 -2.29 13.75
CA VAL A 144 26.33 -1.62 15.01
C VAL A 144 26.99 -0.30 14.64
N ALA A 145 26.43 0.81 15.11
CA ALA A 145 27.01 2.13 14.92
C ALA A 145 28.30 2.23 15.74
N GLU A 146 29.39 1.63 15.25
CA GLU A 146 30.75 1.81 15.74
C GLU A 146 31.21 3.23 15.38
N GLY A 147 30.87 4.16 16.26
CA GLY A 147 31.22 5.57 16.20
C GLY A 147 31.69 6.09 17.56
N GLY A 148 32.60 5.38 18.21
CA GLY A 148 33.48 5.92 19.24
C GLY A 148 34.82 6.38 18.61
N PRO A 149 35.49 7.42 19.12
CA PRO A 149 36.68 7.96 18.46
C PRO A 149 37.88 7.03 18.69
N SER A 150 38.15 6.14 17.74
CA SER A 150 39.41 5.38 17.71
C SER A 150 40.53 6.28 17.16
N SER A 151 41.26 6.88 18.09
CA SER A 151 42.58 7.43 17.84
C SER A 151 43.55 6.27 17.62
N SER A 152 43.72 5.86 16.37
CA SER A 152 44.90 5.08 15.96
C SER A 152 45.48 5.70 14.69
N VAL A 153 46.39 6.65 14.94
CA VAL A 153 47.39 7.11 13.99
C VAL A 153 48.11 5.91 13.37
N THR A 154 47.95 5.71 12.07
CA THR A 154 48.87 4.89 11.27
C THR A 154 49.88 5.83 10.60
N PRO A 155 51.20 5.60 10.73
CA PRO A 155 52.18 6.40 10.03
C PRO A 155 52.21 6.00 8.55
N VAL A 156 52.10 6.99 7.67
CA VAL A 156 52.29 6.84 6.22
C VAL A 156 53.74 6.43 5.95
N GLY A 157 53.92 5.19 5.50
CA GLY A 157 55.19 4.68 5.00
C GLY A 157 55.61 5.39 3.71
N SER A 158 56.84 5.88 3.69
CA SER A 158 57.48 6.61 2.59
C SER A 158 57.50 5.82 1.28
N LEU A 159 56.96 6.42 0.22
CA LEU A 159 57.22 6.04 -1.16
C LEU A 159 58.64 6.52 -1.55
N LYS A 160 59.53 5.57 -1.90
CA LYS A 160 60.81 5.89 -2.55
C LYS A 160 60.56 6.28 -4.01
N PRO A 161 61.23 7.32 -4.55
CA PRO A 161 61.21 7.59 -5.98
C PRO A 161 62.01 6.53 -6.74
N HIS A 162 61.47 6.14 -7.90
CA HIS A 162 62.09 5.26 -8.88
C HIS A 162 62.97 6.12 -9.80
N ASP A 163 64.28 5.94 -9.73
CA ASP A 163 65.24 6.49 -10.69
C ASP A 163 64.98 5.85 -12.07
N THR A 164 64.66 6.68 -13.06
CA THR A 164 64.68 6.28 -14.46
C THR A 164 65.95 6.83 -15.09
N LYS A 165 66.68 5.91 -15.72
CA LYS A 165 67.95 6.07 -16.45
C LYS A 165 67.91 7.14 -17.53
#